data_AF-A0A956FYL7-F1
#
_entry.id   AF-A0A956FYL7-F1
#
_cell.length_a   1.000
_cell.length_b   1.000
_cell.length_c   1.000
_cell.angle_alpha   90.00
_cell.angle_beta   90.00
_cell.angle_gamma   90.00
#
_symmetry.space_group_name_H-M   'P 1'
#
loop_
_entity.id
_entity.type
_entity.pdbx_description
1 polymer ?
#
loop_
_entity_poly.entity_id
_entity_poly.type
_entity_poly.pdbx_seq_one_letter_code
_entity_poly.pdbx_strand_id
1 'polypeptide(L)'
;DGVGSASATATDATTGASATDSTTDASATDSTTTGGADTTGGGTETGTTTTAGTGDDAWTPAACFDAWELVAELYPDAGALVPCTEVAGGDALVRSLLVVDDLTIDNNGQTMDPCVEALCDGTYAYVASNSLPHYDFVQTTPNPLVENEVIVRVPLQPAAIGGGVEADPVSVQAACGDAYDLFLQNPAQATTREPGHLCAFAQDDLLYLEETLASGENATYRKIACLGRTAVMTNGAPVYGPNEATIPDPFGSPLFYMPDVAGEPYLGDDLTGGAALDLCGGHTAQSMHYHGVNEACFAQADDGTPAMSYVAASQAWDMQGMLDGACVEESGIVGWSLDGYPIKGPCVCLARDGDGQCTEVKRARSAWVYDGLGAWGDDPGEDAALGIEGTSCVADSECCGGDVDGCDFRCSYVVQGDAQGSDVAKVCTLLDYSWCTHRYVDRSTDPGGDDFVYLDRCNGVEGADGYAYRATASFPYITGCFRGEPIDAEGQGGGGGGMNPPKCMPGQTMCCGDDFCGGPETPDNCPEDCA
;
A
#
# COMPACT_ATOMS: atom_id res chain seq x y z
N ASP A 1 -21.50 -13.21 -61.95
CA ASP A 1 -20.90 -13.84 -63.14
C ASP A 1 -19.55 -13.18 -63.42
N GLY A 2 -18.40 -13.85 -63.51
CA GLY A 2 -18.04 -15.23 -63.15
C GLY A 2 -16.50 -15.31 -62.95
N VAL A 3 -16.01 -15.96 -61.88
CA VAL A 3 -15.46 -17.34 -61.83
C VAL A 3 -13.94 -17.45 -62.12
N GLY A 4 -13.21 -18.01 -61.14
CA GLY A 4 -11.89 -18.66 -61.29
C GLY A 4 -10.75 -17.94 -60.55
N SER A 5 -9.86 -18.60 -59.80
CA SER A 5 -9.81 -19.99 -59.30
C SER A 5 -8.84 -20.07 -58.11
N ALA A 6 -9.07 -20.95 -57.14
CA ALA A 6 -8.20 -21.14 -55.97
C ALA A 6 -7.06 -22.14 -56.22
N SER A 7 -6.05 -22.12 -55.35
CA SER A 7 -5.34 -23.33 -54.87
C SER A 7 -4.60 -23.04 -53.57
N ALA A 8 -4.86 -23.86 -52.54
CA ALA A 8 -4.04 -23.96 -51.34
C ALA A 8 -3.28 -25.29 -51.36
N THR A 9 -2.15 -25.38 -50.66
CA THR A 9 -1.52 -26.67 -50.37
C THR A 9 -0.83 -26.62 -49.01
N ALA A 10 -1.23 -27.50 -48.11
CA ALA A 10 -0.50 -27.82 -46.89
C ALA A 10 0.32 -29.11 -47.11
N THR A 11 1.42 -29.26 -46.39
CA THR A 11 2.12 -30.54 -46.22
C THR A 11 2.67 -30.67 -44.80
N ASP A 12 2.08 -31.58 -44.05
CA ASP A 12 2.64 -32.17 -42.83
C ASP A 12 3.58 -33.33 -43.22
N ALA A 13 4.61 -33.59 -42.40
CA ALA A 13 5.47 -34.78 -42.52
C ALA A 13 6.19 -35.07 -41.18
N THR A 14 5.68 -36.05 -40.44
CA THR A 14 6.29 -36.63 -39.24
C THR A 14 7.17 -37.86 -39.55
N THR A 15 7.95 -38.28 -38.53
CA THR A 15 8.54 -39.64 -38.28
C THR A 15 10.03 -39.92 -38.61
N GLY A 16 10.69 -40.63 -37.65
CA GLY A 16 11.91 -41.45 -37.84
C GLY A 16 13.25 -40.75 -37.55
N ALA A 17 13.84 -40.69 -36.35
CA ALA A 17 14.14 -41.68 -35.29
C ALA A 17 15.45 -42.50 -35.46
N SER A 18 16.28 -42.44 -34.39
CA SER A 18 17.24 -43.44 -33.86
C SER A 18 18.74 -43.41 -34.19
N ALA A 19 19.53 -43.34 -33.10
CA ALA A 19 20.78 -44.10 -32.79
C ALA A 19 22.08 -43.71 -33.56
N THR A 20 23.33 -43.80 -33.07
CA THR A 20 24.00 -44.35 -31.84
C THR A 20 25.49 -43.89 -31.86
N ASP A 21 26.37 -43.94 -30.84
CA ASP A 21 26.35 -44.31 -29.41
C ASP A 21 27.60 -43.75 -28.67
N SER A 22 27.58 -43.68 -27.31
CA SER A 22 28.73 -43.84 -26.38
C SER A 22 29.87 -42.77 -26.35
N THR A 23 30.66 -42.55 -25.28
CA THR A 23 31.01 -43.35 -24.07
C THR A 23 31.31 -42.48 -22.81
N THR A 24 30.78 -42.88 -21.63
CA THR A 24 31.39 -43.00 -20.25
C THR A 24 32.44 -41.99 -19.70
N ASP A 25 32.59 -41.72 -18.39
CA ASP A 25 32.26 -42.57 -17.23
C ASP A 25 32.05 -41.83 -15.87
N ALA A 26 31.16 -42.43 -15.07
CA ALA A 26 31.09 -42.66 -13.61
C ALA A 26 31.75 -41.74 -12.55
N SER A 27 30.96 -41.40 -11.51
CA SER A 27 30.97 -42.15 -10.22
C SER A 27 29.88 -41.67 -9.24
N ALA A 28 29.23 -42.61 -8.54
CA ALA A 28 28.27 -42.35 -7.47
C ALA A 28 28.55 -43.27 -6.27
N THR A 29 28.16 -42.85 -5.07
CA THR A 29 28.09 -43.72 -3.88
C THR A 29 26.77 -43.53 -3.15
N ASP A 30 26.07 -44.64 -2.98
CA ASP A 30 24.81 -44.82 -2.27
C ASP A 30 25.06 -45.14 -0.78
N SER A 31 24.11 -44.75 0.09
CA SER A 31 23.93 -45.40 1.39
C SER A 31 22.47 -45.33 1.84
N THR A 32 21.66 -46.27 1.36
CA THR A 32 20.33 -46.59 1.91
C THR A 32 20.41 -47.21 3.32
N THR A 33 19.38 -46.99 4.15
CA THR A 33 19.07 -47.87 5.30
C THR A 33 17.55 -47.94 5.49
N THR A 34 17.04 -49.11 5.89
CA THR A 34 15.62 -49.51 5.77
C THR A 34 14.96 -49.82 7.11
N GLY A 35 13.63 -49.73 7.14
CA GLY A 35 12.75 -50.37 8.14
C GLY A 35 11.95 -49.37 8.98
N GLY A 36 10.63 -49.52 9.15
CA GLY A 36 9.72 -50.54 8.59
C GLY A 36 8.26 -50.16 8.86
N ALA A 37 7.31 -50.83 8.19
CA ALA A 37 5.88 -50.57 8.33
C ALA A 37 5.23 -51.41 9.45
N ASP A 38 4.21 -50.88 10.12
CA ASP A 38 2.99 -51.66 10.38
C ASP A 38 1.74 -50.78 10.60
N THR A 39 0.57 -51.43 10.70
CA THR A 39 -0.75 -50.92 10.31
C THR A 39 -1.64 -50.23 11.37
N THR A 40 -2.61 -49.47 10.85
CA THR A 40 -3.99 -49.23 11.38
C THR A 40 -4.22 -48.46 12.69
N GLY A 41 -4.99 -47.37 12.57
CA GLY A 41 -5.70 -46.74 13.67
C GLY A 41 -6.63 -45.64 13.15
N GLY A 42 -7.91 -45.94 12.95
CA GLY A 42 -8.92 -44.92 12.66
C GLY A 42 -9.40 -44.27 13.96
N GLY A 43 -9.42 -42.94 14.01
CA GLY A 43 -9.89 -42.16 15.16
C GLY A 43 -10.50 -40.84 14.68
N THR A 44 -11.76 -40.62 15.02
CA THR A 44 -12.49 -39.38 14.75
C THR A 44 -12.44 -38.49 15.98
N GLU A 45 -11.85 -37.30 15.88
CA GLU A 45 -12.08 -36.16 16.77
C GLU A 45 -12.12 -34.90 15.89
N THR A 46 -13.30 -34.42 15.45
CA THR A 46 -14.11 -33.36 16.09
C THR A 46 -13.30 -32.20 16.67
N GLY A 47 -13.49 -31.01 16.08
CA GLY A 47 -12.90 -29.77 16.57
C GLY A 47 -13.34 -29.42 17.99
N THR A 48 -12.51 -28.64 18.67
CA THR A 48 -12.77 -28.14 20.02
C THR A 48 -12.69 -26.62 20.01
N THR A 49 -13.82 -25.98 20.25
CA THR A 49 -13.92 -24.57 20.64
C THR A 49 -12.97 -24.28 21.81
N THR A 50 -12.01 -23.38 21.61
CA THR A 50 -11.14 -22.86 22.67
C THR A 50 -11.98 -22.05 23.66
N THR A 51 -12.20 -22.63 24.84
CA THR A 51 -12.75 -21.92 25.99
C THR A 51 -11.59 -21.39 26.82
N ALA A 52 -11.71 -20.16 27.33
CA ALA A 52 -10.66 -19.44 28.06
C ALA A 52 -9.83 -20.31 29.02
N GLY A 53 -8.51 -20.35 28.79
CA GLY A 53 -7.53 -20.92 29.69
C GLY A 53 -6.66 -19.81 30.25
N THR A 54 -6.62 -19.65 31.57
CA THR A 54 -5.77 -18.65 32.25
C THR A 54 -4.31 -19.13 32.30
N GLY A 55 -3.65 -19.20 31.14
CA GLY A 55 -2.22 -18.95 31.04
C GLY A 55 -1.99 -17.45 30.87
N ASP A 56 -0.75 -16.99 30.95
CA ASP A 56 -0.42 -15.64 30.50
C ASP A 56 -0.67 -15.59 28.98
N ASP A 57 -1.66 -14.80 28.54
CA ASP A 57 -2.01 -14.69 27.13
C ASP A 57 -0.82 -14.04 26.39
N ALA A 58 -0.10 -14.85 25.61
CA ALA A 58 1.09 -14.43 24.86
C ALA A 58 0.82 -13.24 23.91
N TRP A 59 -0.45 -13.04 23.55
CA TRP A 59 -0.96 -11.91 22.78
C TRP A 59 -1.25 -10.67 23.64
N THR A 60 -0.31 -10.30 24.50
CA THR A 60 -0.36 -9.02 25.22
C THR A 60 0.88 -8.23 24.86
N PRO A 61 0.81 -7.29 23.89
CA PRO A 61 1.90 -6.35 23.64
C PRO A 61 2.30 -5.70 24.97
N ALA A 62 3.59 -5.68 25.30
CA ALA A 62 4.01 -5.14 26.58
C ALA A 62 3.84 -3.60 26.61
N ALA A 63 3.77 -3.06 27.83
CA ALA A 63 3.78 -1.63 28.04
C ALA A 63 5.18 -1.06 27.71
N CYS A 64 5.39 -0.74 26.44
CA CYS A 64 6.61 -0.15 25.90
C CYS A 64 6.50 1.37 25.67
N PHE A 65 5.28 1.93 25.72
CA PHE A 65 5.04 3.35 25.47
C PHE A 65 4.81 4.12 26.78
N ASP A 66 5.74 5.01 27.14
CA ASP A 66 5.69 5.75 28.41
C ASP A 66 4.87 7.06 28.35
N ALA A 67 4.51 7.57 27.17
CA ALA A 67 3.95 8.92 26.98
C ALA A 67 2.41 8.97 26.88
N TRP A 68 1.70 8.07 27.57
CA TRP A 68 0.23 7.98 27.54
C TRP A 68 -0.49 9.26 28.02
N GLU A 69 0.16 10.16 28.78
CA GLU A 69 -0.40 11.47 29.10
C GLU A 69 -0.67 12.36 27.87
N LEU A 70 0.06 12.15 26.77
CA LEU A 70 -0.12 12.91 25.52
C LEU A 70 -1.50 12.70 24.91
N VAL A 71 -2.17 11.58 25.19
CA VAL A 71 -3.56 11.35 24.74
C VAL A 71 -4.50 12.45 25.22
N ALA A 72 -4.33 12.95 26.45
CA ALA A 72 -5.16 14.03 26.99
C ALA A 72 -4.79 15.42 26.45
N GLU A 73 -3.59 15.57 25.86
CA GLU A 73 -3.17 16.81 25.18
C GLU A 73 -3.64 16.83 23.72
N LEU A 74 -3.49 15.72 23.00
CA LEU A 74 -3.89 15.54 21.59
C LEU A 74 -5.42 15.41 21.43
N TYR A 75 -6.07 14.70 22.36
CA TYR A 75 -7.49 14.37 22.32
C TYR A 75 -8.17 14.77 23.65
N PRO A 76 -8.47 16.06 23.87
CA PRO A 76 -9.09 16.55 25.11
C PRO A 76 -10.50 15.99 25.40
N ASP A 77 -11.10 15.30 24.43
CA ASP A 77 -12.38 14.59 24.51
C ASP A 77 -12.23 13.10 24.89
N ALA A 78 -11.00 12.58 25.00
CA ALA A 78 -10.72 11.20 25.39
C ALA A 78 -11.34 10.83 26.74
N GLY A 79 -11.95 9.65 26.79
CA GLY A 79 -12.45 9.03 28.01
C GLY A 79 -11.34 8.50 28.92
N ALA A 80 -11.75 7.72 29.93
CA ALA A 80 -10.79 7.00 30.76
C ALA A 80 -10.21 5.82 29.95
N LEU A 81 -8.90 5.84 29.72
CA LEU A 81 -8.20 4.77 29.03
C LEU A 81 -8.17 3.48 29.86
N VAL A 82 -8.47 2.35 29.20
CA VAL A 82 -8.48 0.98 29.72
C VAL A 82 -7.85 0.04 28.68
N PRO A 83 -7.48 -1.20 29.05
CA PRO A 83 -7.06 -2.21 28.07
C PRO A 83 -8.15 -2.43 27.01
N CYS A 84 -7.76 -2.48 25.73
CA CYS A 84 -8.73 -2.62 24.63
C CYS A 84 -9.55 -3.91 24.67
N THR A 85 -9.07 -4.95 25.35
CA THR A 85 -9.83 -6.19 25.61
C THR A 85 -11.04 -6.00 26.53
N GLU A 86 -11.12 -4.88 27.27
CA GLU A 86 -12.29 -4.51 28.09
C GLU A 86 -13.38 -3.77 27.29
N VAL A 87 -13.12 -3.40 26.02
CA VAL A 87 -14.00 -2.57 25.19
C VAL A 87 -14.49 -3.33 23.96
N ALA A 88 -15.78 -3.19 23.64
CA ALA A 88 -16.36 -3.80 22.45
C ALA A 88 -15.70 -3.24 21.16
N GLY A 89 -15.20 -4.13 20.31
CA GLY A 89 -14.42 -3.80 19.11
C GLY A 89 -12.91 -3.66 19.37
N GLY A 90 -12.49 -3.29 20.58
CA GLY A 90 -11.08 -3.10 20.93
C GLY A 90 -10.24 -4.38 20.88
N ASP A 91 -10.82 -5.53 21.24
CA ASP A 91 -10.17 -6.85 21.16
C ASP A 91 -9.69 -7.17 19.73
N ALA A 92 -10.49 -6.89 18.70
CA ALA A 92 -10.10 -7.15 17.30
C ALA A 92 -8.93 -6.27 16.83
N LEU A 93 -8.85 -5.03 17.33
CA LEU A 93 -7.76 -4.11 17.01
C LEU A 93 -6.47 -4.52 17.73
N VAL A 94 -6.49 -4.71 19.05
CA VAL A 94 -5.28 -5.10 19.79
C VAL A 94 -4.78 -6.50 19.39
N ARG A 95 -5.68 -7.42 19.03
CA ARG A 95 -5.32 -8.72 18.42
C ARG A 95 -4.81 -8.65 16.99
N SER A 96 -4.80 -7.49 16.34
CA SER A 96 -4.14 -7.33 15.04
C SER A 96 -2.75 -6.74 15.15
N LEU A 97 -2.42 -6.07 16.27
CA LEU A 97 -1.11 -5.47 16.47
C LEU A 97 -0.04 -6.56 16.55
N LEU A 98 1.12 -6.29 15.96
CA LEU A 98 2.29 -7.16 16.03
C LEU A 98 2.86 -7.11 17.44
N VAL A 99 3.09 -8.28 18.03
CA VAL A 99 3.86 -8.43 19.26
C VAL A 99 5.33 -8.24 18.89
N VAL A 100 5.82 -7.02 19.07
CA VAL A 100 7.20 -6.60 18.75
C VAL A 100 8.11 -6.61 19.99
N ASP A 101 7.62 -7.10 21.11
CA ASP A 101 8.36 -7.20 22.37
C ASP A 101 9.63 -8.04 22.23
N ASP A 102 10.71 -7.59 22.88
CA ASP A 102 12.06 -8.16 22.79
C ASP A 102 12.65 -8.21 21.35
N LEU A 103 11.99 -7.64 20.33
CA LEU A 103 12.60 -7.42 19.01
C LEU A 103 13.55 -6.22 19.05
N THR A 104 14.59 -6.30 18.23
CA THR A 104 15.56 -5.22 18.01
C THR A 104 15.85 -5.15 16.52
N ILE A 105 15.89 -3.95 15.94
CA ILE A 105 16.24 -3.72 14.53
C ILE A 105 17.64 -3.12 14.39
N ASP A 106 18.35 -3.46 13.32
CA ASP A 106 19.55 -2.73 12.90
C ASP A 106 19.17 -1.55 12.00
N ASN A 107 19.51 -0.34 12.42
CA ASN A 107 19.48 0.88 11.62
C ASN A 107 20.94 1.28 11.32
N ASN A 108 21.48 0.73 10.23
CA ASN A 108 22.84 1.03 9.76
C ASN A 108 23.94 0.86 10.83
N GLY A 109 23.84 -0.19 11.65
CA GLY A 109 24.72 -0.46 12.79
C GLY A 109 24.29 0.15 14.13
N GLN A 110 23.18 0.89 14.19
CA GLN A 110 22.52 1.31 15.43
C GLN A 110 21.35 0.37 15.74
N THR A 111 21.40 -0.30 16.90
CA THR A 111 20.26 -1.05 17.42
C THR A 111 19.15 -0.09 17.89
N MET A 112 17.91 -0.37 17.51
CA MET A 112 16.70 0.31 17.98
C MET A 112 15.61 -0.72 18.34
N ASP A 113 14.71 -0.38 19.25
CA ASP A 113 13.72 -1.31 19.79
C ASP A 113 12.31 -0.84 19.37
N PRO A 114 11.63 -1.50 18.41
CA PRO A 114 10.29 -1.10 17.97
C PRO A 114 9.24 -1.24 19.08
N CYS A 115 8.28 -0.32 19.12
CA CYS A 115 7.21 -0.32 20.10
C CYS A 115 5.86 -0.02 19.42
N VAL A 116 4.84 -0.82 19.75
CA VAL A 116 3.43 -0.51 19.46
C VAL A 116 2.54 -1.04 20.58
N GLU A 117 1.65 -0.20 21.09
CA GLU A 117 0.70 -0.51 22.17
C GLU A 117 -0.66 0.14 21.86
N ALA A 118 -1.77 -0.41 22.38
CA ALA A 118 -3.07 0.25 22.29
C ALA A 118 -3.87 0.21 23.60
N LEU A 119 -4.35 1.39 24.00
CA LEU A 119 -5.37 1.56 25.03
C LEU A 119 -6.66 2.08 24.37
N CYS A 120 -7.80 1.79 24.97
CA CYS A 120 -9.10 2.19 24.48
C CYS A 120 -9.85 3.05 25.49
N ASP A 121 -10.68 3.97 25.02
CA ASP A 121 -11.80 4.50 25.81
C ASP A 121 -13.11 3.80 25.40
N GLY A 122 -14.28 4.36 25.75
CA GLY A 122 -15.56 3.75 25.37
C GLY A 122 -15.95 3.82 23.89
N THR A 123 -15.16 4.46 23.03
CA THR A 123 -15.47 4.79 21.63
C THR A 123 -14.29 4.54 20.69
N TYR A 124 -13.06 4.77 21.16
CA TYR A 124 -11.84 4.82 20.37
C TYR A 124 -10.76 3.89 20.91
N ALA A 125 -9.98 3.30 20.01
CA ALA A 125 -8.62 2.88 20.32
C ALA A 125 -7.66 4.05 20.10
N TYR A 126 -6.59 4.07 20.88
CA TYR A 126 -5.45 4.95 20.73
C TYR A 126 -4.25 4.04 20.52
N VAL A 127 -3.76 3.94 19.29
CA VAL A 127 -2.55 3.18 18.94
C VAL A 127 -1.37 4.10 19.13
N ALA A 128 -0.48 3.75 20.06
CA ALA A 128 0.74 4.49 20.35
C ALA A 128 1.96 3.69 19.87
N SER A 129 2.96 4.37 19.30
CA SER A 129 4.15 3.74 18.73
C SER A 129 5.34 4.69 18.72
N ASN A 130 6.55 4.15 18.65
CA ASN A 130 7.76 4.92 18.29
C ASN A 130 8.01 4.98 16.76
N SER A 131 7.04 4.50 15.96
CA SER A 131 7.03 4.55 14.50
C SER A 131 8.29 3.94 13.85
N LEU A 132 8.82 2.88 14.45
CA LEU A 132 9.87 2.06 13.86
C LEU A 132 9.27 0.86 13.09
N PRO A 133 9.93 0.39 12.02
CA PRO A 133 9.60 -0.92 11.44
C PRO A 133 9.94 -2.04 12.43
N HIS A 134 9.34 -3.21 12.25
CA HIS A 134 9.61 -4.40 13.07
C HIS A 134 10.75 -5.27 12.45
N TYR A 135 11.62 -4.64 11.67
CA TYR A 135 12.68 -5.25 10.87
C TYR A 135 13.86 -4.32 10.64
N ASP A 136 15.04 -4.91 10.35
CA ASP A 136 16.26 -4.19 10.00
C ASP A 136 16.01 -3.16 8.89
N PHE A 137 16.40 -1.92 9.12
CA PHE A 137 16.06 -0.80 8.27
C PHE A 137 16.89 -0.79 6.99
N VAL A 138 16.19 -0.83 5.85
CA VAL A 138 16.79 -0.59 4.54
C VAL A 138 16.55 0.88 4.18
N GLN A 139 17.63 1.67 4.13
CA GLN A 139 17.52 3.08 3.78
C GLN A 139 17.30 3.24 2.26
N THR A 140 16.06 3.57 1.89
CA THR A 140 15.63 3.77 0.50
C THR A 140 15.44 5.23 0.10
N THR A 141 15.54 6.17 1.06
CA THR A 141 15.53 7.62 0.82
C THR A 141 16.74 8.28 1.51
N PRO A 142 17.07 9.55 1.22
CA PRO A 142 18.14 10.25 1.93
C PRO A 142 17.89 10.46 3.44
N ASN A 143 16.66 10.27 3.93
CA ASN A 143 16.29 10.54 5.32
C ASN A 143 16.62 9.34 6.23
N PRO A 144 17.35 9.53 7.35
CA PRO A 144 17.64 8.46 8.28
C PRO A 144 16.38 8.03 9.05
N LEU A 145 16.29 6.75 9.42
CA LEU A 145 15.29 6.29 10.39
C LEU A 145 15.58 6.88 11.77
N VAL A 146 14.55 7.46 12.39
CA VAL A 146 14.56 7.95 13.77
C VAL A 146 13.24 7.58 14.47
N GLU A 147 13.31 7.36 15.77
CA GLU A 147 12.12 7.17 16.63
C GLU A 147 11.22 8.41 16.58
N ASN A 148 9.92 8.19 16.42
CA ASN A 148 8.90 9.23 16.45
C ASN A 148 7.72 8.75 17.31
N GLU A 149 7.42 9.47 18.40
CA GLU A 149 6.27 9.20 19.25
C GLU A 149 4.96 9.52 18.49
N VAL A 150 4.33 8.52 17.89
CA VAL A 150 3.07 8.66 17.15
C VAL A 150 1.94 8.09 17.97
N ILE A 151 0.87 8.87 18.13
CA ILE A 151 -0.43 8.38 18.62
C ILE A 151 -1.48 8.57 17.51
N VAL A 152 -2.23 7.52 17.23
CA VAL A 152 -3.31 7.48 16.23
C VAL A 152 -4.60 7.06 16.92
N ARG A 153 -5.65 7.88 16.83
CA ARG A 153 -6.99 7.50 17.31
C ARG A 153 -7.74 6.79 16.19
N VAL A 154 -8.37 5.65 16.53
CA VAL A 154 -9.14 4.81 15.60
C VAL A 154 -10.55 4.57 16.18
N PRO A 155 -11.64 4.80 15.42
CA PRO A 155 -12.99 4.44 15.84
C PRO A 155 -13.15 2.93 16.04
N LEU A 156 -13.66 2.50 17.20
CA LEU A 156 -14.03 1.09 17.44
C LEU A 156 -15.34 0.70 16.74
N GLN A 157 -16.07 1.69 16.23
CA GLN A 157 -17.27 1.55 15.40
C GLN A 157 -17.19 2.63 14.29
N PRO A 158 -17.12 2.24 13.01
CA PRO A 158 -17.14 3.20 11.91
C PRO A 158 -18.41 4.06 11.94
N ALA A 159 -18.25 5.36 11.80
CA ALA A 159 -19.34 6.31 11.67
C ALA A 159 -19.69 6.51 10.19
N ALA A 160 -20.98 6.52 9.85
CA ALA A 160 -21.41 6.90 8.51
C ALA A 160 -21.23 8.42 8.29
N ILE A 161 -20.83 8.80 7.07
CA ILE A 161 -20.72 10.20 6.66
C ILE A 161 -22.08 10.91 6.81
N GLY A 162 -22.05 12.16 7.26
CA GLY A 162 -23.25 12.97 7.46
C GLY A 162 -24.04 13.21 6.16
N GLY A 163 -25.35 13.00 6.19
CA GLY A 163 -26.21 13.31 5.04
C GLY A 163 -26.30 14.81 4.77
N GLY A 164 -26.08 15.23 3.51
CA GLY A 164 -26.18 16.64 3.09
C GLY A 164 -24.94 17.47 3.39
N VAL A 165 -23.76 16.85 3.47
CA VAL A 165 -22.46 17.52 3.38
C VAL A 165 -22.29 18.23 2.03
N GLU A 166 -21.42 19.24 1.99
CA GLU A 166 -20.99 19.87 0.74
C GLU A 166 -19.85 19.04 0.13
N ALA A 167 -20.05 18.56 -1.09
CA ALA A 167 -19.19 17.59 -1.75
C ALA A 167 -18.89 18.01 -3.19
N ASP A 168 -17.70 17.68 -3.67
CA ASP A 168 -17.36 17.78 -5.08
C ASP A 168 -17.99 16.61 -5.86
N PRO A 169 -18.57 16.84 -7.05
CA PRO A 169 -18.94 15.74 -7.93
C PRO A 169 -17.65 15.09 -8.44
N VAL A 170 -17.57 13.74 -8.47
CA VAL A 170 -16.36 13.01 -8.92
C VAL A 170 -15.83 13.39 -10.32
N SER A 171 -16.64 14.07 -11.13
CA SER A 171 -16.20 14.71 -12.38
C SER A 171 -15.15 15.82 -12.20
N VAL A 172 -14.81 16.25 -10.97
CA VAL A 172 -13.67 17.16 -10.72
C VAL A 172 -12.34 16.61 -11.23
N GLN A 173 -12.20 15.28 -11.38
CA GLN A 173 -11.03 14.66 -12.02
C GLN A 173 -10.78 15.18 -13.45
N ALA A 174 -11.78 15.80 -14.12
CA ALA A 174 -11.58 16.49 -15.39
C ALA A 174 -10.55 17.66 -15.33
N ALA A 175 -10.21 18.15 -14.14
CA ALA A 175 -9.11 19.11 -13.94
C ALA A 175 -7.71 18.49 -14.21
N CYS A 176 -7.60 17.17 -14.33
CA CYS A 176 -6.40 16.51 -14.86
C CYS A 176 -6.02 16.95 -16.29
N GLY A 177 -6.93 17.59 -17.04
CA GLY A 177 -6.59 18.28 -18.29
C GLY A 177 -5.57 19.42 -18.09
N ASP A 178 -5.61 20.12 -16.96
CA ASP A 178 -4.63 21.17 -16.64
C ASP A 178 -3.25 20.55 -16.31
N ALA A 179 -3.21 19.34 -15.75
CA ALA A 179 -1.98 18.59 -15.50
C ALA A 179 -1.35 18.06 -16.80
N TYR A 180 -2.17 17.54 -17.72
CA TYR A 180 -1.76 17.18 -19.08
C TYR A 180 -1.17 18.40 -19.82
N ASP A 181 -1.89 19.53 -19.83
CA ASP A 181 -1.42 20.77 -20.47
C ASP A 181 -0.10 21.27 -19.85
N LEU A 182 0.07 21.12 -18.52
CA LEU A 182 1.30 21.50 -17.82
C LEU A 182 2.47 20.58 -18.20
N PHE A 183 2.28 19.27 -18.18
CA PHE A 183 3.30 18.28 -18.51
C PHE A 183 3.81 18.45 -19.94
N LEU A 184 2.92 18.66 -20.92
CA LEU A 184 3.30 18.94 -22.29
C LEU A 184 4.05 20.28 -22.47
N GLN A 185 3.79 21.27 -21.61
CA GLN A 185 4.52 22.54 -21.64
C GLN A 185 5.92 22.42 -21.02
N ASN A 186 6.05 21.71 -19.90
CA ASN A 186 7.32 21.45 -19.22
C ASN A 186 7.15 20.30 -18.21
N PRO A 187 7.64 19.07 -18.50
CA PRO A 187 7.53 17.96 -17.55
C PRO A 187 8.33 18.22 -16.25
N ALA A 188 9.40 19.02 -16.33
CA ALA A 188 10.18 19.45 -15.16
C ALA A 188 9.53 20.61 -14.37
N GLN A 189 8.19 20.75 -14.38
CA GLN A 189 7.46 21.75 -13.60
C GLN A 189 6.40 21.11 -12.70
N ALA A 190 6.47 21.44 -11.41
CA ALA A 190 5.54 20.99 -10.39
C ALA A 190 4.13 21.58 -10.60
N THR A 191 3.10 20.80 -10.29
CA THR A 191 1.84 21.37 -9.83
C THR A 191 1.95 21.94 -8.41
N THR A 192 1.04 22.86 -8.06
CA THR A 192 0.99 23.47 -6.71
C THR A 192 -0.10 22.89 -5.82
N ARG A 193 -0.91 21.97 -6.36
CA ARG A 193 -1.96 21.17 -5.71
C ARG A 193 -2.14 19.89 -6.52
N GLU A 194 -2.68 18.85 -5.89
CA GLU A 194 -3.13 17.63 -6.57
C GLU A 194 -4.22 17.98 -7.61
N PRO A 195 -4.00 17.73 -8.92
CA PRO A 195 -4.85 18.28 -9.98
C PRO A 195 -6.17 17.54 -10.24
N GLY A 196 -6.33 16.30 -9.79
CA GLY A 196 -7.59 15.55 -9.86
C GLY A 196 -8.62 15.97 -8.82
N HIS A 197 -8.22 16.71 -7.78
CA HIS A 197 -9.05 17.10 -6.62
C HIS A 197 -9.70 15.91 -5.90
N LEU A 198 -9.11 14.73 -5.97
CA LEU A 198 -9.66 13.48 -5.42
C LEU A 198 -9.27 13.27 -3.95
N CYS A 199 -8.12 13.82 -3.57
CA CYS A 199 -7.74 14.03 -2.17
C CYS A 199 -7.86 15.53 -1.79
N ALA A 200 -7.72 15.83 -0.51
CA ALA A 200 -7.68 17.21 0.00
C ALA A 200 -6.23 17.63 0.24
N PHE A 201 -5.85 18.81 -0.27
CA PHE A 201 -4.52 19.39 -0.06
C PHE A 201 -4.58 20.78 0.58
N ALA A 202 -5.61 21.58 0.35
CA ALA A 202 -5.71 22.94 0.87
C ALA A 202 -6.88 23.13 1.84
N GLN A 203 -6.77 24.15 2.69
CA GLN A 203 -7.80 24.51 3.68
C GLN A 203 -9.16 24.91 3.08
N ASP A 204 -9.21 25.23 1.79
CA ASP A 204 -10.41 25.62 1.04
C ASP A 204 -10.96 24.53 0.11
N ASP A 205 -10.32 23.35 0.04
CA ASP A 205 -10.85 22.22 -0.72
C ASP A 205 -12.10 21.63 -0.03
N LEU A 206 -13.11 21.21 -0.81
CA LEU A 206 -14.22 20.44 -0.25
C LEU A 206 -13.73 19.07 0.23
N LEU A 207 -14.19 18.69 1.41
CA LEU A 207 -13.73 17.51 2.13
C LEU A 207 -14.38 16.19 1.66
N TYR A 208 -15.39 16.26 0.80
CA TYR A 208 -16.20 15.12 0.38
C TYR A 208 -16.29 15.02 -1.14
N LEU A 209 -16.54 13.81 -1.63
CA LEU A 209 -16.89 13.49 -3.02
C LEU A 209 -18.30 12.91 -3.05
N GLU A 210 -19.08 13.22 -4.09
CA GLU A 210 -20.37 12.58 -4.37
C GLU A 210 -20.47 12.05 -5.80
N GLU A 211 -21.15 10.90 -5.97
CA GLU A 211 -21.51 10.36 -7.28
C GLU A 211 -22.81 9.54 -7.24
N THR A 212 -23.44 9.39 -8.40
CA THR A 212 -24.50 8.40 -8.61
C THR A 212 -23.91 7.21 -9.35
N LEU A 213 -23.83 6.07 -8.67
CA LEU A 213 -23.33 4.81 -9.21
C LEU A 213 -24.32 4.19 -10.22
N ALA A 214 -23.83 3.30 -11.08
CA ALA A 214 -24.60 2.54 -12.07
C ALA A 214 -25.66 1.62 -11.43
N SER A 215 -25.46 1.23 -10.18
CA SER A 215 -26.48 0.58 -9.33
C SER A 215 -27.71 1.46 -9.05
N GLY A 216 -27.58 2.78 -9.25
CA GLY A 216 -28.56 3.80 -8.88
C GLY A 216 -28.41 4.31 -7.44
N GLU A 217 -27.37 3.88 -6.72
CA GLU A 217 -27.00 4.38 -5.40
C GLU A 217 -26.31 5.75 -5.51
N ASN A 218 -26.63 6.67 -4.61
CA ASN A 218 -25.86 7.89 -4.44
C ASN A 218 -24.83 7.63 -3.34
N ALA A 219 -23.55 7.59 -3.72
CA ALA A 219 -22.46 7.41 -2.79
C ALA A 219 -21.88 8.77 -2.39
N THR A 220 -21.45 8.88 -1.13
CA THR A 220 -20.69 10.01 -0.61
C THR A 220 -19.47 9.46 0.09
N TYR A 221 -18.31 10.03 -0.22
CA TYR A 221 -17.02 9.62 0.34
C TYR A 221 -16.34 10.84 0.96
N ARG A 222 -15.50 10.63 1.96
CA ARG A 222 -14.66 11.69 2.53
C ARG A 222 -13.26 11.59 1.93
N LYS A 223 -12.73 12.69 1.39
CA LYS A 223 -11.39 12.74 0.79
C LYS A 223 -10.31 12.46 1.84
N ILE A 224 -9.31 11.66 1.50
CA ILE A 224 -8.06 11.55 2.27
C ILE A 224 -7.23 12.84 2.13
N ALA A 225 -6.23 13.02 2.99
CA ALA A 225 -5.20 14.03 2.79
C ALA A 225 -4.20 13.55 1.73
N CYS A 226 -3.84 14.38 0.74
CA CYS A 226 -2.98 13.95 -0.37
C CYS A 226 -1.57 13.49 0.05
N LEU A 227 -1.00 14.12 1.09
CA LEU A 227 0.33 13.81 1.63
C LEU A 227 0.28 13.61 3.16
N GLY A 228 -0.90 13.27 3.69
CA GLY A 228 -1.14 13.15 5.12
C GLY A 228 -1.57 11.75 5.54
N ARG A 229 -1.61 11.51 6.84
CA ARG A 229 -1.95 10.22 7.45
C ARG A 229 -3.38 9.77 7.09
N THR A 230 -3.51 8.55 6.58
CA THR A 230 -4.76 7.90 6.18
C THR A 230 -5.12 6.70 7.04
N ALA A 231 -4.13 6.05 7.66
CA ALA A 231 -4.31 4.87 8.52
C ALA A 231 -3.10 4.63 9.43
N VAL A 232 -3.14 3.55 10.20
CA VAL A 232 -2.03 2.99 10.99
C VAL A 232 -1.85 1.51 10.69
N MET A 233 -0.60 1.06 10.51
CA MET A 233 -0.25 -0.34 10.29
C MET A 233 -0.18 -1.12 11.61
N THR A 234 -0.18 -2.44 11.56
CA THR A 234 -0.15 -3.29 12.77
C THR A 234 1.17 -3.25 13.55
N ASN A 235 2.24 -2.67 12.99
CA ASN A 235 3.46 -2.29 13.73
C ASN A 235 3.41 -0.87 14.33
N GLY A 236 2.29 -0.15 14.22
CA GLY A 236 2.10 1.19 14.78
C GLY A 236 2.58 2.35 13.90
N ALA A 237 3.29 2.07 12.81
CA ALA A 237 3.70 3.11 11.85
C ALA A 237 2.50 3.64 11.04
N PRO A 238 2.46 4.94 10.70
CA PRO A 238 1.38 5.52 9.92
C PRO A 238 1.41 5.09 8.45
N VAL A 239 0.24 5.12 7.83
CA VAL A 239 0.03 5.05 6.37
C VAL A 239 -0.33 6.43 5.87
N TYR A 240 0.25 6.89 4.76
CA TYR A 240 -0.03 8.21 4.17
C TYR A 240 -0.94 8.11 2.93
N GLY A 241 -1.13 9.20 2.19
CA GLY A 241 -1.84 9.19 0.91
C GLY A 241 -1.14 8.30 -0.13
N PRO A 242 -1.80 7.85 -1.19
CA PRO A 242 -1.26 6.86 -2.14
C PRO A 242 -0.21 7.41 -3.12
N ASN A 243 0.09 8.71 -3.01
CA ASN A 243 0.95 9.45 -3.92
C ASN A 243 2.15 10.03 -3.16
N GLU A 244 3.30 9.95 -3.78
CA GLU A 244 4.55 10.57 -3.35
C GLU A 244 5.54 10.46 -4.51
N ALA A 245 6.33 11.52 -4.74
CA ALA A 245 7.42 11.51 -5.72
C ALA A 245 8.46 12.60 -5.40
N THR A 246 9.55 12.59 -6.17
CA THR A 246 10.61 13.59 -6.09
C THR A 246 10.20 14.95 -6.63
N ILE A 247 10.89 16.00 -6.16
CA ILE A 247 10.81 17.34 -6.74
C ILE A 247 11.14 17.24 -8.25
N PRO A 248 10.27 17.72 -9.16
CA PRO A 248 9.32 18.81 -8.90
C PRO A 248 7.93 18.40 -8.39
N ASP A 249 7.30 17.32 -8.87
CA ASP A 249 5.88 17.04 -8.57
C ASP A 249 5.72 15.96 -7.46
N PRO A 250 5.10 16.26 -6.32
CA PRO A 250 4.97 15.32 -5.21
C PRO A 250 3.77 14.35 -5.34
N PHE A 251 3.03 14.37 -6.46
CA PHE A 251 1.79 13.59 -6.65
C PHE A 251 1.99 12.35 -7.55
N GLY A 252 3.23 11.94 -7.79
CA GLY A 252 3.58 10.69 -8.48
C GLY A 252 3.35 9.41 -7.68
N SER A 253 3.86 8.29 -8.20
CA SER A 253 3.62 6.94 -7.70
C SER A 253 4.86 6.36 -7.01
N PRO A 254 4.86 6.19 -5.68
CA PRO A 254 6.01 5.64 -4.97
C PRO A 254 6.16 4.14 -5.23
N LEU A 255 5.08 3.43 -5.61
CA LEU A 255 5.13 2.01 -5.95
C LEU A 255 5.78 1.74 -7.32
N PHE A 256 5.72 2.67 -8.28
CA PHE A 256 6.43 2.54 -9.56
C PHE A 256 7.95 2.68 -9.44
N TYR A 257 8.47 2.97 -8.24
CA TYR A 257 9.91 2.92 -7.95
C TYR A 257 10.38 1.55 -7.44
N MET A 258 9.47 0.64 -7.06
CA MET A 258 9.81 -0.72 -6.63
C MET A 258 10.24 -1.63 -7.82
N PRO A 259 11.02 -2.71 -7.60
CA PRO A 259 11.27 -3.75 -8.60
C PRO A 259 10.01 -4.59 -8.88
N ASP A 260 9.98 -5.38 -9.96
CA ASP A 260 8.84 -6.30 -10.20
C ASP A 260 8.86 -7.47 -9.22
N VAL A 261 10.04 -8.04 -8.96
CA VAL A 261 10.21 -9.19 -8.08
C VAL A 261 11.40 -9.02 -7.14
N ALA A 262 11.35 -9.72 -6.00
CA ALA A 262 12.43 -9.70 -5.03
C ALA A 262 13.78 -10.15 -5.64
N GLY A 263 14.83 -9.36 -5.41
CA GLY A 263 16.20 -9.67 -5.86
C GLY A 263 16.57 -9.16 -7.25
N GLU A 264 15.66 -8.51 -7.96
CA GLU A 264 16.06 -7.54 -9.00
C GLU A 264 16.80 -6.36 -8.35
N PRO A 265 17.65 -5.64 -9.10
CA PRO A 265 18.27 -4.42 -8.60
C PRO A 265 17.20 -3.44 -8.13
N TYR A 266 17.33 -3.02 -6.88
CA TYR A 266 16.65 -1.83 -6.40
C TYR A 266 17.16 -0.60 -7.19
N LEU A 267 16.50 0.55 -7.05
CA LEU A 267 16.93 1.79 -7.71
C LEU A 267 18.43 2.07 -7.49
N GLY A 268 19.04 2.77 -8.46
CA GLY A 268 20.49 2.93 -8.58
C GLY A 268 21.20 3.40 -7.31
N ASP A 269 22.49 3.08 -7.21
CA ASP A 269 23.37 3.29 -6.03
C ASP A 269 23.42 4.74 -5.48
N ASP A 270 22.82 5.73 -6.17
CA ASP A 270 22.87 7.15 -5.83
C ASP A 270 21.61 7.73 -5.14
N LEU A 271 20.56 6.91 -4.93
CA LEU A 271 19.27 7.35 -4.36
C LEU A 271 18.58 8.49 -5.16
N THR A 272 18.97 8.72 -6.42
CA THR A 272 18.32 9.72 -7.27
C THR A 272 17.23 9.06 -8.12
N GLY A 273 16.00 9.59 -8.08
CA GLY A 273 14.92 9.16 -8.96
C GLY A 273 13.51 9.17 -8.37
N GLY A 274 13.34 8.95 -7.06
CA GLY A 274 12.00 8.86 -6.44
C GLY A 274 12.00 8.55 -4.94
N ALA A 275 10.82 8.59 -4.32
CA ALA A 275 10.60 8.09 -2.97
C ALA A 275 10.42 6.56 -3.02
N ALA A 276 11.53 5.83 -2.93
CA ALA A 276 11.53 4.39 -3.09
C ALA A 276 10.99 3.68 -1.82
N LEU A 277 9.97 2.82 -1.98
CA LEU A 277 9.34 2.06 -0.89
C LEU A 277 9.94 0.65 -0.74
N ASP A 278 10.53 0.32 0.41
CA ASP A 278 11.36 -0.87 0.69
C ASP A 278 11.01 -2.19 -0.04
N LEU A 279 10.50 -3.23 0.62
CA LEU A 279 9.79 -4.36 0.01
C LEU A 279 8.59 -4.81 0.87
N CYS A 280 8.30 -4.03 1.89
CA CYS A 280 7.08 -4.05 2.70
C CYS A 280 6.13 -2.90 2.33
N GLY A 281 6.61 -1.91 1.55
CA GLY A 281 5.82 -0.80 0.99
C GLY A 281 5.98 0.52 1.75
N GLY A 282 7.04 0.66 2.54
CA GLY A 282 7.31 1.83 3.37
C GLY A 282 8.74 2.35 3.27
N HIS A 283 8.98 3.51 3.88
CA HIS A 283 10.24 4.25 3.82
C HIS A 283 10.26 5.37 4.88
N THR A 284 11.37 6.10 4.94
CA THR A 284 11.56 7.23 5.87
C THR A 284 11.40 8.59 5.20
N ALA A 285 10.71 9.48 5.90
CA ALA A 285 10.84 10.93 5.75
C ALA A 285 11.09 11.56 7.13
N GLN A 286 10.09 12.23 7.71
CA GLN A 286 10.13 12.68 9.12
C GLN A 286 9.97 11.49 10.08
N SER A 287 9.22 10.46 9.67
CA SER A 287 9.07 9.16 10.34
C SER A 287 9.08 8.02 9.31
N MET A 288 9.18 6.77 9.78
CA MET A 288 8.82 5.60 8.94
C MET A 288 7.33 5.66 8.65
N HIS A 289 6.93 5.48 7.40
CA HIS A 289 5.54 5.42 6.98
C HIS A 289 5.37 4.55 5.73
N TYR A 290 4.11 4.21 5.43
CA TYR A 290 3.75 3.28 4.35
C TYR A 290 2.84 3.95 3.32
N HIS A 291 3.05 3.60 2.06
CA HIS A 291 2.21 3.97 0.91
C HIS A 291 1.63 2.73 0.22
N GLY A 292 2.38 1.62 0.24
CA GLY A 292 1.91 0.29 -0.13
C GLY A 292 2.09 -0.72 1.01
N VAL A 293 1.62 -1.95 0.80
CA VAL A 293 1.78 -3.04 1.78
C VAL A 293 2.05 -4.37 1.08
N ASN A 294 3.16 -5.01 1.40
CA ASN A 294 3.35 -6.44 1.19
C ASN A 294 2.78 -7.19 2.41
N GLU A 295 1.67 -7.92 2.25
CA GLU A 295 0.99 -8.58 3.39
C GLU A 295 1.89 -9.59 4.12
N ALA A 296 2.88 -10.16 3.42
CA ALA A 296 3.86 -11.07 4.00
C ALA A 296 4.63 -10.44 5.16
N CYS A 297 4.90 -9.13 5.11
CA CYS A 297 5.60 -8.42 6.18
C CYS A 297 4.75 -8.27 7.45
N PHE A 298 3.43 -8.29 7.33
CA PHE A 298 2.51 -8.04 8.46
C PHE A 298 1.78 -9.31 8.91
N ALA A 299 2.14 -10.46 8.35
CA ALA A 299 1.63 -11.76 8.78
C ALA A 299 2.08 -12.08 10.22
N GLN A 300 1.17 -12.64 11.02
CA GLN A 300 1.39 -12.93 12.43
C GLN A 300 1.51 -14.44 12.69
N ALA A 301 2.37 -14.83 13.62
CA ALA A 301 2.39 -16.17 14.20
C ALA A 301 1.24 -16.36 15.21
N ASP A 302 1.05 -17.59 15.70
CA ASP A 302 0.01 -17.94 16.69
C ASP A 302 0.10 -17.13 18.01
N ASP A 303 1.27 -16.55 18.31
CA ASP A 303 1.53 -15.70 19.49
C ASP A 303 1.50 -14.19 19.19
N GLY A 304 1.18 -13.79 17.95
CA GLY A 304 1.08 -12.39 17.52
C GLY A 304 2.40 -11.77 17.04
N THR A 305 3.53 -12.46 17.22
CA THR A 305 4.84 -12.00 16.69
C THR A 305 4.87 -12.05 15.15
N PRO A 306 5.80 -11.35 14.47
CA PRO A 306 5.94 -11.45 13.02
C PRO A 306 6.19 -12.90 12.57
N ALA A 307 5.33 -13.44 11.70
CA ALA A 307 5.40 -14.82 11.20
C ALA A 307 6.68 -15.10 10.41
N MET A 308 7.30 -14.04 9.86
CA MET A 308 8.44 -14.09 8.97
C MET A 308 9.41 -12.96 9.31
N SER A 309 10.71 -13.19 9.15
CA SER A 309 11.67 -12.09 9.10
C SER A 309 11.51 -11.29 7.81
N TYR A 310 11.96 -10.02 7.80
CA TYR A 310 11.95 -9.21 6.58
C TYR A 310 12.63 -9.91 5.39
N VAL A 311 13.74 -10.61 5.61
CA VAL A 311 14.42 -11.38 4.55
C VAL A 311 13.53 -12.50 3.97
N ALA A 312 12.61 -13.07 4.74
CA ALA A 312 11.64 -14.04 4.23
C ALA A 312 10.42 -13.35 3.58
N ALA A 313 9.86 -12.32 4.23
CA ALA A 313 8.68 -11.59 3.76
C ALA A 313 8.93 -10.78 2.48
N SER A 314 10.05 -10.05 2.40
CA SER A 314 10.45 -9.29 1.21
C SER A 314 10.71 -10.20 0.01
N GLN A 315 11.12 -11.45 0.22
CA GLN A 315 11.31 -12.44 -0.86
C GLN A 315 9.98 -13.01 -1.39
N ALA A 316 8.84 -12.68 -0.77
CA ALA A 316 7.51 -12.91 -1.32
C ALA A 316 7.03 -11.76 -2.23
N TRP A 317 7.83 -10.69 -2.42
CA TRP A 317 7.49 -9.61 -3.33
C TRP A 317 7.50 -10.08 -4.80
N ASP A 318 6.33 -10.01 -5.42
CA ASP A 318 6.06 -10.26 -6.83
C ASP A 318 4.87 -9.36 -7.23
N MET A 319 5.15 -8.26 -7.93
CA MET A 319 4.14 -7.25 -8.27
C MET A 319 3.02 -7.84 -9.14
N GLN A 320 3.34 -8.66 -10.14
CA GLN A 320 2.32 -9.35 -10.93
C GLN A 320 1.56 -10.35 -10.04
N GLY A 321 2.31 -11.16 -9.28
CA GLY A 321 1.80 -12.14 -8.33
C GLY A 321 0.93 -11.57 -7.21
N MET A 322 0.99 -10.26 -6.94
CA MET A 322 0.08 -9.50 -6.06
C MET A 322 -1.17 -8.96 -6.78
N LEU A 323 -1.11 -8.73 -8.10
CA LEU A 323 -2.23 -8.20 -8.91
C LEU A 323 -3.16 -9.29 -9.48
N ASP A 324 -2.62 -10.41 -9.97
CA ASP A 324 -3.39 -11.45 -10.69
C ASP A 324 -3.33 -12.86 -10.09
N GLY A 325 -2.42 -13.12 -9.16
CA GLY A 325 -2.27 -14.41 -8.48
C GLY A 325 -3.55 -14.92 -7.80
N ALA A 326 -3.67 -16.24 -7.68
CA ALA A 326 -4.81 -16.85 -7.01
C ALA A 326 -4.76 -16.66 -5.47
N CYS A 327 -5.92 -16.45 -4.86
CA CYS A 327 -6.08 -16.49 -3.41
C CYS A 327 -6.57 -17.87 -2.95
N VAL A 328 -5.95 -18.44 -1.93
CA VAL A 328 -6.32 -19.73 -1.33
C VAL A 328 -6.87 -19.61 0.09
N GLU A 329 -6.46 -18.56 0.80
CA GLU A 329 -6.85 -18.23 2.17
C GLU A 329 -7.18 -16.74 2.25
N GLU A 330 -7.98 -16.34 3.23
CA GLU A 330 -8.30 -14.93 3.45
C GLU A 330 -7.13 -14.20 4.11
N SER A 331 -6.81 -13.00 3.64
CA SER A 331 -5.76 -12.18 4.25
C SER A 331 -6.10 -11.75 5.68
N GLY A 332 -5.07 -11.61 6.52
CA GLY A 332 -5.17 -11.00 7.85
C GLY A 332 -5.48 -9.51 7.81
N ILE A 333 -5.62 -8.91 9.00
CA ILE A 333 -5.61 -7.44 9.18
C ILE A 333 -4.15 -6.99 9.16
N VAL A 334 -3.85 -5.97 8.35
CA VAL A 334 -2.50 -5.36 8.23
C VAL A 334 -2.47 -3.92 8.75
N GLY A 335 -3.63 -3.31 8.97
CA GLY A 335 -3.75 -1.98 9.57
C GLY A 335 -5.20 -1.57 9.83
N TRP A 336 -5.39 -0.33 10.30
CA TRP A 336 -6.70 0.27 10.56
C TRP A 336 -6.78 1.69 10.01
N SER A 337 -7.84 1.96 9.24
CA SER A 337 -8.14 3.28 8.68
C SER A 337 -8.65 4.25 9.75
N LEU A 338 -8.42 5.56 9.56
CA LEU A 338 -8.86 6.61 10.49
C LEU A 338 -10.40 6.77 10.61
N ASP A 339 -11.17 6.11 9.74
CA ASP A 339 -12.63 5.97 9.83
C ASP A 339 -13.09 4.67 10.53
N GLY A 340 -12.15 3.85 11.02
CA GLY A 340 -12.40 2.69 11.89
C GLY A 340 -12.58 1.36 11.17
N TYR A 341 -12.54 1.31 9.83
CA TYR A 341 -12.55 0.03 9.12
C TYR A 341 -11.14 -0.60 9.09
N PRO A 342 -11.05 -1.94 9.15
CA PRO A 342 -9.78 -2.63 9.03
C PRO A 342 -9.25 -2.53 7.59
N ILE A 343 -7.93 -2.52 7.47
CA ILE A 343 -7.19 -2.75 6.23
C ILE A 343 -6.74 -4.21 6.27
N LYS A 344 -7.07 -4.97 5.23
CA LYS A 344 -6.68 -6.37 5.06
C LYS A 344 -5.82 -6.53 3.80
N GLY A 345 -5.10 -7.64 3.70
CA GLY A 345 -4.40 -8.00 2.44
C GLY A 345 -5.36 -8.26 1.26
N PRO A 346 -4.81 -8.59 0.07
CA PRO A 346 -5.54 -8.70 -1.19
C PRO A 346 -6.50 -9.89 -1.28
N CYS A 347 -6.54 -10.82 -0.33
CA CYS A 347 -7.45 -11.96 -0.38
C CYS A 347 -8.71 -11.75 0.47
N VAL A 348 -9.86 -11.78 -0.20
CA VAL A 348 -11.18 -11.41 0.32
C VAL A 348 -12.03 -12.65 0.56
N CYS A 349 -12.51 -12.86 1.78
CA CYS A 349 -13.57 -13.83 2.03
C CYS A 349 -14.94 -13.22 1.65
N LEU A 350 -15.63 -13.82 0.69
CA LEU A 350 -16.97 -13.40 0.25
C LEU A 350 -18.09 -14.19 0.95
N ALA A 351 -17.84 -15.43 1.38
CA ALA A 351 -18.82 -16.25 2.07
C ALA A 351 -18.19 -17.16 3.12
N ARG A 352 -18.79 -17.20 4.32
CA ARG A 352 -18.48 -18.17 5.38
C ARG A 352 -19.55 -19.26 5.49
N ASP A 353 -19.15 -20.45 5.93
CA ASP A 353 -20.09 -21.50 6.31
C ASP A 353 -20.65 -21.33 7.74
N GLY A 354 -21.41 -22.33 8.20
CA GLY A 354 -22.02 -22.32 9.54
C GLY A 354 -21.04 -22.53 10.69
N ASP A 355 -19.80 -22.95 10.42
CA ASP A 355 -18.71 -23.09 11.39
C ASP A 355 -17.75 -21.87 11.33
N GLY A 356 -18.01 -20.89 10.46
CA GLY A 356 -17.24 -19.66 10.28
C GLY A 356 -16.06 -19.79 9.31
N GLN A 357 -15.86 -20.95 8.68
CA GLN A 357 -14.78 -21.14 7.71
C GLN A 357 -15.08 -20.39 6.43
N CYS A 358 -14.08 -19.77 5.81
CA CYS A 358 -14.27 -19.16 4.51
C CYS A 358 -14.47 -20.23 3.43
N THR A 359 -15.47 -20.04 2.56
CA THR A 359 -15.86 -20.97 1.50
C THR A 359 -15.72 -20.39 0.09
N GLU A 360 -15.61 -19.07 -0.02
CA GLU A 360 -15.35 -18.35 -1.27
C GLU A 360 -14.31 -17.27 -0.97
N VAL A 361 -13.07 -17.52 -1.39
CA VAL A 361 -11.97 -16.54 -1.33
C VAL A 361 -11.70 -16.04 -2.75
N LYS A 362 -11.61 -14.73 -2.95
CA LYS A 362 -11.22 -14.11 -4.22
C LYS A 362 -10.15 -13.05 -4.01
N ARG A 363 -9.43 -12.73 -5.08
CA ARG A 363 -8.51 -11.58 -5.09
C ARG A 363 -9.28 -10.27 -5.17
N ALA A 364 -8.92 -9.31 -4.32
CA ALA A 364 -9.24 -7.91 -4.47
C ALA A 364 -8.56 -7.36 -5.74
N ARG A 365 -9.33 -6.72 -6.62
CA ARG A 365 -8.81 -6.00 -7.78
C ARG A 365 -9.30 -4.55 -7.73
N SER A 366 -8.37 -3.59 -7.76
CA SER A 366 -8.76 -2.18 -7.83
C SER A 366 -9.63 -1.92 -9.06
N ALA A 367 -10.64 -1.07 -8.88
CA ALA A 367 -11.46 -0.55 -9.95
C ALA A 367 -10.88 0.77 -10.51
N TRP A 368 -9.77 1.27 -9.96
CA TRP A 368 -8.92 2.25 -10.62
C TRP A 368 -8.07 1.54 -11.67
N VAL A 369 -8.18 1.99 -12.92
CA VAL A 369 -7.43 1.48 -14.06
C VAL A 369 -6.41 2.52 -14.52
N TYR A 370 -5.24 2.07 -14.97
CA TYR A 370 -4.26 2.92 -15.61
C TYR A 370 -4.71 3.26 -17.04
N ASP A 371 -5.09 4.51 -17.25
CA ASP A 371 -5.47 5.08 -18.54
C ASP A 371 -4.36 5.99 -19.11
N GLY A 372 -3.44 6.46 -18.25
CA GLY A 372 -2.37 7.40 -18.58
C GLY A 372 -2.79 8.86 -18.57
N LEU A 373 -1.82 9.77 -18.46
CA LEU A 373 -2.04 11.22 -18.51
C LEU A 373 -2.54 11.65 -19.90
N GLY A 374 -2.14 10.96 -20.97
CA GLY A 374 -2.64 11.20 -22.33
C GLY A 374 -4.16 11.06 -22.48
N ALA A 375 -4.85 10.39 -21.56
CA ALA A 375 -6.32 10.24 -21.60
C ALA A 375 -7.11 11.56 -21.44
N TRP A 376 -6.45 12.65 -21.03
CA TRP A 376 -7.09 13.95 -20.76
C TRP A 376 -7.03 14.95 -21.91
N GLY A 377 -6.33 14.66 -23.01
CA GLY A 377 -6.15 15.59 -24.13
C GLY A 377 -6.11 14.95 -25.53
N ASP A 378 -5.79 15.79 -26.53
CA ASP A 378 -5.66 15.40 -27.93
C ASP A 378 -4.65 16.28 -28.71
N ASP A 379 -3.63 16.84 -28.03
CA ASP A 379 -2.63 17.71 -28.68
C ASP A 379 -1.80 16.92 -29.72
N PRO A 380 -1.76 17.36 -31.00
CA PRO A 380 -1.02 16.66 -32.05
C PRO A 380 0.51 16.57 -31.86
N GLY A 381 1.07 17.20 -30.82
CA GLY A 381 2.47 17.10 -30.41
C GLY A 381 2.73 16.16 -29.23
N GLU A 382 1.70 15.59 -28.60
CA GLU A 382 1.84 14.73 -27.41
C GLU A 382 2.68 13.47 -27.65
N ASP A 383 2.71 12.96 -28.89
CA ASP A 383 3.53 11.83 -29.34
C ASP A 383 5.00 11.90 -28.87
N ALA A 384 5.55 13.10 -28.70
CA ALA A 384 6.93 13.32 -28.30
C ALA A 384 7.19 13.24 -26.79
N ALA A 385 6.14 13.34 -25.96
CA ALA A 385 6.22 13.35 -24.50
C ALA A 385 5.47 12.16 -23.87
N LEU A 386 4.27 11.86 -24.36
CA LEU A 386 3.37 10.81 -23.84
C LEU A 386 3.15 9.66 -24.83
N GLY A 387 3.67 9.72 -26.06
CA GLY A 387 3.40 8.70 -27.11
C GLY A 387 3.90 7.28 -26.83
N ILE A 388 4.65 7.07 -25.75
CA ILE A 388 5.06 5.73 -25.25
C ILE A 388 4.18 5.23 -24.10
N GLU A 389 3.39 6.11 -23.48
CA GLU A 389 2.55 5.80 -22.32
C GLU A 389 1.51 4.71 -22.65
N GLY A 390 1.31 3.77 -21.72
CA GLY A 390 0.39 2.65 -21.88
C GLY A 390 0.82 1.62 -22.93
N THR A 391 1.93 1.80 -23.64
CA THR A 391 2.45 0.78 -24.56
C THR A 391 3.06 -0.40 -23.81
N SER A 392 2.86 -1.63 -24.32
CA SER A 392 3.40 -2.84 -23.69
C SER A 392 4.92 -2.87 -23.72
N CYS A 393 5.52 -3.26 -22.61
CA CYS A 393 6.98 -3.27 -22.43
C CYS A 393 7.44 -4.52 -21.66
N VAL A 394 8.75 -4.77 -21.70
CA VAL A 394 9.43 -5.80 -20.90
C VAL A 394 10.37 -5.18 -19.86
N ALA A 395 11.03 -4.07 -20.19
CA ALA A 395 11.96 -3.37 -19.30
C ALA A 395 12.00 -1.85 -19.57
N ASP A 396 12.41 -1.06 -18.57
CA ASP A 396 12.41 0.42 -18.59
C ASP A 396 13.12 1.03 -19.82
N SER A 397 14.16 0.37 -20.33
CA SER A 397 14.88 0.81 -21.53
C SER A 397 14.01 0.91 -22.79
N GLU A 398 12.88 0.21 -22.85
CA GLU A 398 11.90 0.28 -23.95
C GLU A 398 11.01 1.53 -23.83
N CYS A 399 10.70 1.95 -22.60
CA CYS A 399 9.95 3.16 -22.30
C CYS A 399 10.82 4.42 -22.45
N CYS A 400 12.10 4.32 -22.08
CA CYS A 400 13.01 5.46 -21.92
C CYS A 400 13.97 5.69 -23.09
N GLY A 401 13.79 4.99 -24.22
CA GLY A 401 14.67 5.13 -25.39
C GLY A 401 16.16 4.81 -25.16
N GLY A 402 16.48 4.18 -24.01
CA GLY A 402 17.84 3.87 -23.56
C GLY A 402 18.45 4.83 -22.51
N ASP A 403 17.75 5.90 -22.09
CA ASP A 403 18.19 6.82 -21.03
C ASP A 403 17.30 6.67 -19.79
N VAL A 404 17.52 5.59 -19.02
CA VAL A 404 16.63 5.19 -17.92
C VAL A 404 16.71 6.09 -16.68
N ASP A 405 17.81 6.81 -16.49
CA ASP A 405 18.06 7.64 -15.30
C ASP A 405 17.44 9.05 -15.42
N GLY A 406 17.05 9.47 -16.63
CA GLY A 406 16.52 10.80 -16.94
C GLY A 406 15.14 10.78 -17.58
N CYS A 407 14.34 9.77 -17.25
CA CYS A 407 13.10 9.41 -17.94
C CYS A 407 11.90 9.41 -16.98
N ASP A 408 10.79 10.00 -17.43
CA ASP A 408 9.56 10.12 -16.63
C ASP A 408 8.72 8.82 -16.61
N PHE A 409 9.22 7.72 -17.19
CA PHE A 409 8.49 6.45 -17.38
C PHE A 409 9.18 5.24 -16.75
N ARG A 410 8.37 4.32 -16.24
CA ARG A 410 8.75 2.97 -15.79
C ARG A 410 8.04 1.92 -16.64
N CYS A 411 8.64 0.76 -16.86
CA CYS A 411 7.94 -0.42 -17.33
C CYS A 411 7.37 -1.20 -16.13
N SER A 412 6.09 -0.99 -15.80
CA SER A 412 5.47 -1.51 -14.57
C SER A 412 4.18 -2.29 -14.84
N TYR A 413 3.79 -3.15 -13.89
CA TYR A 413 2.51 -3.85 -13.94
C TYR A 413 1.39 -2.98 -13.39
N VAL A 414 0.29 -2.89 -14.14
CA VAL A 414 -0.91 -2.12 -13.78
C VAL A 414 -2.17 -2.88 -14.11
N VAL A 415 -3.28 -2.50 -13.47
CA VAL A 415 -4.62 -2.91 -13.89
C VAL A 415 -5.07 -1.95 -15.01
N GLN A 416 -5.41 -2.48 -16.18
CA GLN A 416 -6.00 -1.70 -17.28
C GLN A 416 -7.43 -2.18 -17.56
N GLY A 417 -8.27 -1.35 -18.17
CA GLY A 417 -9.59 -1.79 -18.62
C GLY A 417 -10.67 -0.72 -18.71
N ASP A 418 -11.90 -1.18 -18.90
CA ASP A 418 -13.06 -0.34 -19.16
C ASP A 418 -14.30 -0.90 -18.42
N ALA A 419 -15.49 -0.36 -18.69
CA ALA A 419 -16.73 -0.83 -18.09
C ALA A 419 -17.15 -2.27 -18.50
N GLN A 420 -16.39 -2.98 -19.33
CA GLN A 420 -16.64 -4.38 -19.72
C GLN A 420 -15.75 -5.37 -18.98
N GLY A 421 -14.64 -4.92 -18.39
CA GLY A 421 -13.70 -5.78 -17.64
C GLY A 421 -12.37 -5.08 -17.36
N SER A 422 -11.45 -5.80 -16.75
CA SER A 422 -10.06 -5.37 -16.61
C SER A 422 -9.11 -6.55 -16.58
N ASP A 423 -7.87 -6.29 -16.96
CA ASP A 423 -6.75 -7.22 -16.96
C ASP A 423 -5.51 -6.59 -16.34
N VAL A 424 -4.48 -7.41 -16.13
CA VAL A 424 -3.17 -6.97 -15.61
C VAL A 424 -2.20 -6.99 -16.77
N ALA A 425 -1.56 -5.85 -17.04
CA ALA A 425 -0.66 -5.66 -18.16
C ALA A 425 0.63 -4.99 -17.68
N LYS A 426 1.76 -5.31 -18.34
CA LYS A 426 3.02 -4.61 -18.14
C LYS A 426 3.20 -3.55 -19.22
N VAL A 427 3.20 -2.28 -18.85
CA VAL A 427 3.21 -1.14 -19.77
C VAL A 427 4.14 -0.03 -19.31
N CYS A 428 4.45 0.88 -20.21
CA CYS A 428 5.15 2.12 -19.88
C CYS A 428 4.21 3.06 -19.11
N THR A 429 4.45 3.20 -17.81
CA THR A 429 3.69 4.04 -16.88
C THR A 429 4.46 5.32 -16.59
N LEU A 430 3.79 6.46 -16.67
CA LEU A 430 4.31 7.74 -16.19
C LEU A 430 4.48 7.68 -14.66
N LEU A 431 5.60 8.18 -14.16
CA LEU A 431 5.94 8.18 -12.73
C LEU A 431 5.13 9.22 -11.94
N ASP A 432 4.85 10.38 -12.54
CA ASP A 432 4.13 11.48 -11.93
C ASP A 432 2.59 11.35 -12.09
N TYR A 433 1.85 12.22 -11.39
CA TYR A 433 0.41 12.42 -11.55
C TYR A 433 -0.46 11.16 -11.32
N SER A 434 -0.19 10.38 -10.27
CA SER A 434 -0.90 9.11 -9.96
C SER A 434 -2.43 9.21 -10.05
N TRP A 435 -3.01 10.28 -9.51
CA TRP A 435 -4.46 10.54 -9.53
C TRP A 435 -5.04 10.87 -10.91
N CYS A 436 -4.21 11.27 -11.86
CA CYS A 436 -4.62 11.58 -13.23
C CYS A 436 -4.26 10.45 -14.21
N THR A 437 -3.19 9.71 -13.97
CA THR A 437 -2.84 8.52 -14.76
C THR A 437 -3.78 7.34 -14.48
N HIS A 438 -4.48 7.34 -13.33
CA HIS A 438 -5.47 6.33 -12.96
C HIS A 438 -6.91 6.88 -12.94
N ARG A 439 -7.83 6.21 -13.66
CA ARG A 439 -9.26 6.55 -13.68
C ARG A 439 -10.08 5.51 -12.93
N TYR A 440 -11.03 5.95 -12.10
CA TYR A 440 -12.01 5.04 -11.51
C TYR A 440 -13.02 4.54 -12.55
N VAL A 441 -13.22 3.23 -12.62
CA VAL A 441 -14.33 2.58 -13.33
C VAL A 441 -15.36 2.14 -12.30
N ASP A 442 -16.60 2.62 -12.41
CA ASP A 442 -17.68 2.15 -11.55
C ASP A 442 -18.03 0.67 -11.82
N ARG A 443 -17.93 -0.14 -10.76
CA ARG A 443 -18.20 -1.59 -10.75
C ARG A 443 -19.40 -1.97 -9.87
N SER A 444 -20.23 -1.01 -9.46
CA SER A 444 -21.38 -1.22 -8.57
C SER A 444 -22.45 -2.21 -9.10
N THR A 445 -22.43 -2.55 -10.38
CA THR A 445 -23.28 -3.58 -11.02
C THR A 445 -22.51 -4.81 -11.52
N ASP A 446 -21.20 -4.85 -11.30
CA ASP A 446 -20.27 -5.88 -11.76
C ASP A 446 -19.40 -6.37 -10.57
N PRO A 447 -19.78 -7.47 -9.90
CA PRO A 447 -19.06 -7.94 -8.72
C PRO A 447 -17.67 -8.54 -9.02
N GLY A 448 -17.25 -8.57 -10.29
CA GLY A 448 -16.01 -9.22 -10.71
C GLY A 448 -16.20 -10.66 -11.21
N GLY A 449 -15.09 -11.36 -11.40
CA GLY A 449 -15.03 -12.68 -12.03
C GLY A 449 -15.12 -13.87 -11.08
N ASP A 450 -14.70 -15.02 -11.57
CA ASP A 450 -14.55 -16.24 -10.76
C ASP A 450 -13.36 -16.11 -9.78
N ASP A 451 -12.25 -15.51 -10.21
CA ASP A 451 -10.99 -15.43 -9.44
C ASP A 451 -10.82 -14.15 -8.60
N PHE A 452 -11.56 -13.07 -8.94
CA PHE A 452 -11.40 -11.75 -8.32
C PHE A 452 -12.74 -11.04 -8.06
N VAL A 453 -12.71 -10.08 -7.13
CA VAL A 453 -13.79 -9.14 -6.80
C VAL A 453 -13.29 -7.72 -6.99
N TYR A 454 -14.13 -6.83 -7.53
CA TYR A 454 -13.80 -5.42 -7.69
C TYR A 454 -13.91 -4.64 -6.37
N LEU A 455 -12.97 -3.74 -6.16
CA LEU A 455 -13.00 -2.76 -5.06
C LEU A 455 -13.82 -1.53 -5.42
N ASP A 456 -14.34 -0.83 -4.42
CA ASP A 456 -14.98 0.48 -4.60
C ASP A 456 -13.96 1.61 -4.80
N ARG A 457 -14.45 2.84 -4.99
CA ARG A 457 -13.60 4.03 -5.19
C ARG A 457 -12.57 4.22 -4.08
N CYS A 458 -12.91 3.84 -2.86
CA CYS A 458 -12.05 4.02 -1.70
C CYS A 458 -11.04 2.88 -1.50
N ASN A 459 -11.01 1.90 -2.41
CA ASN A 459 -10.12 0.74 -2.39
C ASN A 459 -10.46 -0.26 -1.27
N GLY A 460 -11.76 -0.44 -0.99
CA GLY A 460 -12.25 -1.53 -0.15
C GLY A 460 -13.44 -2.27 -0.74
N VAL A 461 -13.93 -3.27 -0.02
CA VAL A 461 -15.03 -4.14 -0.45
C VAL A 461 -15.76 -4.76 0.74
N GLU A 462 -17.06 -4.96 0.59
CA GLU A 462 -17.90 -5.75 1.51
C GLU A 462 -17.58 -7.24 1.37
N GLY A 463 -17.02 -7.84 2.41
CA GLY A 463 -16.80 -9.29 2.52
C GLY A 463 -17.81 -9.96 3.46
N ALA A 464 -17.55 -11.22 3.81
CA ALA A 464 -18.39 -12.02 4.70
C ALA A 464 -18.56 -11.40 6.11
N ASP A 465 -17.57 -10.62 6.57
CA ASP A 465 -17.56 -9.95 7.87
C ASP A 465 -17.88 -8.44 7.77
N GLY A 466 -18.30 -7.97 6.60
CA GLY A 466 -18.51 -6.55 6.28
C GLY A 466 -17.34 -5.90 5.55
N TYR A 467 -17.33 -4.57 5.52
CA TYR A 467 -16.37 -3.78 4.74
C TYR A 467 -14.95 -3.78 5.32
N ALA A 468 -13.97 -3.92 4.45
CA ALA A 468 -12.56 -3.67 4.73
C ALA A 468 -11.85 -3.04 3.52
N TYR A 469 -10.92 -2.13 3.79
CA TYR A 469 -9.94 -1.65 2.82
C TYR A 469 -8.97 -2.78 2.46
N ARG A 470 -8.35 -2.70 1.27
CA ARG A 470 -7.50 -3.77 0.75
C ARG A 470 -6.14 -3.26 0.32
N ALA A 471 -5.10 -3.72 1.00
CA ALA A 471 -3.73 -3.65 0.51
C ALA A 471 -3.61 -4.41 -0.82
N THR A 472 -3.27 -3.71 -1.89
CA THR A 472 -3.02 -4.27 -3.24
C THR A 472 -1.80 -3.59 -3.88
N ALA A 473 -1.22 -4.21 -4.90
CA ALA A 473 -0.17 -3.58 -5.72
C ALA A 473 -0.70 -2.65 -6.83
N SER A 474 -2.01 -2.35 -6.83
CA SER A 474 -2.66 -1.43 -7.78
C SER A 474 -3.09 -0.15 -7.08
N PHE A 475 -2.96 1.00 -7.73
CA PHE A 475 -3.41 2.29 -7.21
C PHE A 475 -4.88 2.22 -6.73
N PRO A 476 -5.25 2.84 -5.59
CA PRO A 476 -4.46 3.66 -4.66
C PRO A 476 -3.74 2.85 -3.56
N TYR A 477 -3.39 1.59 -3.82
CA TYR A 477 -2.60 0.68 -2.99
C TYR A 477 -3.24 0.25 -1.65
N ILE A 478 -3.75 1.19 -0.85
CA ILE A 478 -4.36 0.95 0.45
C ILE A 478 -5.72 1.66 0.54
N THR A 479 -5.76 2.99 0.42
CA THR A 479 -6.96 3.81 0.64
C THR A 479 -7.01 4.98 -0.35
N GLY A 480 -8.11 5.09 -1.11
CA GLY A 480 -8.34 6.23 -2.02
C GLY A 480 -9.25 7.32 -1.45
N CYS A 481 -10.12 6.96 -0.51
CA CYS A 481 -11.01 7.85 0.23
C CYS A 481 -11.47 7.12 1.50
N PHE A 482 -12.17 7.82 2.38
CA PHE A 482 -12.87 7.20 3.50
C PHE A 482 -14.33 6.93 3.15
N ARG A 483 -14.79 5.72 3.47
CA ARG A 483 -16.20 5.27 3.42
C ARG A 483 -16.98 5.74 4.64
N GLY A 484 -16.32 5.81 5.79
CA GLY A 484 -16.84 6.40 7.02
C GLY A 484 -16.39 7.84 7.23
N GLU A 485 -16.85 8.43 8.32
CA GLU A 485 -16.33 9.72 8.81
C GLU A 485 -15.05 9.48 9.64
N PRO A 486 -13.88 9.96 9.19
CA PRO A 486 -12.63 9.83 9.93
C PRO A 486 -12.55 10.85 11.07
N ILE A 487 -11.87 10.46 12.15
CA ILE A 487 -11.74 11.30 13.36
C ILE A 487 -10.44 12.10 13.44
N ASP A 488 -9.40 11.63 12.75
CA ASP A 488 -8.02 12.14 12.81
C ASP A 488 -7.45 12.47 11.41
N ALA A 489 -8.29 12.44 10.37
CA ALA A 489 -7.87 12.81 9.02
C ALA A 489 -7.73 14.34 8.92
N GLU A 490 -6.49 14.82 8.99
CA GLU A 490 -6.13 16.22 8.77
C GLU A 490 -6.56 16.64 7.36
N GLY A 491 -7.70 17.31 7.22
CA GLY A 491 -8.21 17.80 5.93
C GLY A 491 -7.48 19.02 5.38
N GLN A 492 -6.20 19.20 5.71
CA GLN A 492 -5.44 20.44 5.49
C GLN A 492 -3.97 20.12 5.22
N GLY A 493 -3.56 20.16 3.96
CA GLY A 493 -2.15 20.04 3.60
C GLY A 493 -1.40 21.35 3.83
N GLY A 494 -0.40 21.26 4.68
CA GLY A 494 0.95 21.72 4.35
C GLY A 494 1.90 20.62 4.82
N GLY A 495 3.03 20.42 4.14
CA GLY A 495 4.09 19.56 4.67
C GLY A 495 4.48 20.08 6.06
N GLY A 496 4.15 19.34 7.11
CA GLY A 496 4.08 19.89 8.45
C GLY A 496 3.10 19.12 9.32
N GLY A 497 3.50 17.91 9.70
CA GLY A 497 2.76 17.15 10.71
C GLY A 497 2.57 18.01 11.96
N GLY A 498 1.36 18.02 12.52
CA GLY A 498 0.97 18.81 13.69
C GLY A 498 1.65 18.42 15.01
N MET A 499 2.68 17.56 14.96
CA MET A 499 3.62 17.42 16.07
C MET A 499 4.58 18.61 16.07
N ASN A 500 4.89 19.13 17.25
CA ASN A 500 5.94 20.13 17.39
C ASN A 500 7.22 19.61 16.70
N PRO A 501 7.97 20.43 15.95
CA PRO A 501 9.26 20.02 15.41
C PRO A 501 10.08 19.41 16.56
N PRO A 502 10.73 18.25 16.35
CA PRO A 502 11.29 17.44 17.43
C PRO A 502 12.14 18.32 18.34
N LYS A 503 11.80 18.35 19.64
CA LYS A 503 12.44 19.23 20.62
C LYS A 503 13.95 18.95 20.61
N CYS A 504 14.71 19.86 20.02
CA CYS A 504 16.12 19.63 19.72
C CYS A 504 16.87 19.18 20.98
N MET A 505 17.41 17.97 20.96
CA MET A 505 18.20 17.48 22.09
C MET A 505 19.52 18.26 22.19
N PRO A 506 20.09 18.45 23.39
CA PRO A 506 21.33 19.21 23.55
C PRO A 506 22.52 18.61 22.78
N GLY A 507 22.77 19.10 21.56
CA GLY A 507 23.82 18.63 20.66
C GLY A 507 23.54 18.71 19.16
N GLN A 508 22.28 18.92 18.75
CA GLN A 508 21.90 19.06 17.33
C GLN A 508 21.87 20.52 16.85
N THR A 509 22.16 20.73 15.56
CA THR A 509 22.04 22.01 14.83
C THR A 509 20.68 22.11 14.12
N MET A 510 20.17 23.34 13.99
CA MET A 510 18.84 23.66 13.42
C MET A 510 18.81 23.51 11.88
N CYS A 511 17.66 23.82 11.26
CA CYS A 511 17.48 23.85 9.80
C CYS A 511 16.90 25.23 9.37
N CYS A 512 17.39 25.79 8.26
CA CYS A 512 17.15 27.19 7.82
C CYS A 512 15.89 27.38 6.92
N GLY A 513 14.74 26.79 7.25
CA GLY A 513 13.47 27.07 6.54
C GLY A 513 13.43 26.71 5.04
N ASP A 514 14.37 25.87 4.61
CA ASP A 514 14.50 25.26 3.27
C ASP A 514 14.24 23.75 3.31
N ASP A 515 13.75 23.25 4.45
CA ASP A 515 13.40 21.86 4.76
C ASP A 515 14.51 20.82 4.52
N PHE A 516 15.78 21.24 4.41
CA PHE A 516 16.90 20.34 4.12
C PHE A 516 18.05 20.41 5.15
N CYS A 517 18.05 19.48 6.11
CA CYS A 517 19.00 19.46 7.23
C CYS A 517 20.32 18.75 6.86
N GLY A 518 21.21 19.43 6.10
CA GLY A 518 22.36 18.81 5.42
C GLY A 518 23.80 19.21 5.82
N GLY A 519 24.04 20.13 6.76
CA GLY A 519 25.41 20.51 7.12
C GLY A 519 25.55 21.66 8.14
N PRO A 520 26.78 22.00 8.56
CA PRO A 520 27.02 23.07 9.53
C PRO A 520 26.77 24.46 8.92
N GLU A 521 25.91 25.23 9.57
CA GLU A 521 25.61 26.62 9.21
C GLU A 521 26.78 27.57 9.48
N THR A 522 26.92 28.56 8.61
CA THR A 522 27.92 29.63 8.67
C THR A 522 27.27 30.94 8.21
N PRO A 523 27.85 32.11 8.57
CA PRO A 523 27.40 33.40 8.03
C PRO A 523 27.48 33.52 6.49
N ASP A 524 28.16 32.59 5.81
CA ASP A 524 28.28 32.57 4.35
C ASP A 524 27.15 31.75 3.67
N ASN A 525 26.41 30.88 4.39
CA ASN A 525 25.30 30.08 3.83
C ASN A 525 23.92 30.28 4.50
N CYS A 526 23.81 30.71 5.76
CA CYS A 526 22.56 31.28 6.32
C CYS A 526 22.78 32.74 6.80
N PRO A 527 23.01 33.70 5.86
CA PRO A 527 23.32 35.09 6.20
C PRO A 527 22.14 35.90 6.77
N GLU A 528 20.91 35.40 6.64
CA GLU A 528 19.69 36.11 7.07
C GLU A 528 19.35 35.86 8.56
N ASP A 529 19.66 34.66 9.08
CA ASP A 529 19.50 34.30 10.50
C ASP A 529 20.75 34.58 11.36
N CYS A 530 21.93 34.76 10.74
CA CYS A 530 23.19 35.08 11.42
C CYS A 530 23.45 36.60 11.60
N ALA A 531 22.44 37.47 11.41
CA ALA A 531 22.58 38.93 11.28
C ALA A 531 22.27 39.76 12.55
#